data_AF-A0A8A3C043-F1
#
_entry.id   AF-A0A8A3C043-F1
#
_cell.length_a   1.000
_cell.length_b   1.000
_cell.length_c   1.000
_cell.angle_alpha   90.00
_cell.angle_beta   90.00
_cell.angle_gamma   90.00
#
_symmetry.space_group_name_H-M   'P 1'
#
loop_
_entity.id
_entity.type
_entity.pdbx_description
1 polymer ?
#
loop_
_entity_poly.entity_id
_entity_poly.type
_entity_poly.pdbx_seq_one_letter_code
_entity_poly.pdbx_strand_id
1 'polypeptide(L)'
;IKSTIDRYKKASSDSTNGGSTMEINAQYYQQESAKLRQQIQMLQNSNRHLMGDSLASLTVKELKQLENRLERGITRIRSKKHELLLAEIEYLQKREIELENESVYLRTKIAEVERLQQANMVSTHEFNAIQALVSRNFFQPNMIEGGSTGYPLPDKKVLHLG
;
A
#
# COMPACT_ATOMS: atom_id res chain seq x y z
N ILE A 1 29.36 11.56 -85.85
CA ILE A 1 29.17 12.58 -84.78
C ILE A 1 27.74 12.58 -84.25
N LYS A 2 26.71 12.89 -85.06
CA LYS A 2 25.30 12.91 -84.62
C LYS A 2 24.81 11.59 -83.99
N SER A 3 25.08 10.46 -84.66
CA SER A 3 24.80 9.11 -84.13
C SER A 3 25.51 8.80 -82.81
N THR A 4 26.70 9.37 -82.58
CA THR A 4 27.44 9.18 -81.33
C THR A 4 26.82 9.99 -80.19
N ILE A 5 26.38 11.23 -80.49
CA ILE A 5 25.68 12.11 -79.54
C ILE A 5 24.33 11.50 -79.14
N ASP A 6 23.56 10.99 -80.10
CA ASP A 6 22.25 10.39 -79.84
C ASP A 6 22.38 9.12 -78.98
N ARG A 7 23.43 8.32 -79.21
CA ARG A 7 23.73 7.12 -78.42
C ARG A 7 24.12 7.46 -76.99
N TYR A 8 24.90 8.53 -76.80
CA TYR A 8 25.29 9.01 -75.48
C TYR A 8 24.09 9.59 -74.71
N LYS A 9 23.24 10.38 -75.37
CA LYS A 9 22.00 10.89 -74.79
C LYS A 9 21.06 9.77 -74.34
N LYS A 10 20.93 8.71 -75.17
CA LYS A 10 20.09 7.55 -74.85
C LYS A 10 20.64 6.75 -73.66
N ALA A 11 21.96 6.55 -73.60
CA ALA A 11 22.60 5.84 -72.49
C ALA A 11 22.54 6.61 -71.16
N SER A 12 22.54 7.95 -71.21
CA SER A 12 22.42 8.81 -70.01
C SER A 12 20.98 9.08 -69.59
N SER A 13 19.98 8.89 -70.46
CA SER A 13 18.57 8.84 -70.06
C SER A 13 18.18 7.49 -69.45
N ASP A 14 18.80 6.39 -69.91
CA ASP A 14 18.51 5.04 -69.40
C ASP A 14 19.06 4.78 -67.99
N SER A 15 20.04 5.56 -67.49
CA SER A 15 20.47 5.51 -66.08
C SER A 15 19.41 5.98 -65.09
N THR A 16 18.28 6.49 -65.60
CA THR A 16 17.10 6.90 -64.82
C THR A 16 16.02 5.81 -64.77
N ASN A 17 16.22 4.65 -65.43
CA ASN A 17 15.21 3.57 -65.47
C ASN A 17 15.13 2.74 -64.18
N GLY A 18 16.08 2.89 -63.26
CA GLY A 18 15.92 2.54 -61.85
C GLY A 18 15.74 3.84 -61.09
N GLY A 19 14.57 4.08 -60.49
CA GLY A 19 14.34 5.27 -59.68
C GLY A 19 15.50 5.49 -58.71
N SER A 20 15.86 6.76 -58.47
CA SER A 20 16.97 7.09 -57.57
C SER A 20 16.81 6.33 -56.24
N THR A 21 17.91 5.97 -55.56
CA THR A 21 17.84 5.36 -54.23
C THR A 21 16.91 6.13 -53.29
N MET A 22 16.83 7.46 -53.45
CA MET A 22 15.88 8.32 -52.74
C MET A 22 14.40 8.02 -53.08
N GLU A 23 14.06 7.81 -54.34
CA GLU A 23 12.69 7.47 -54.78
C GLU A 23 12.29 6.07 -54.34
N ILE A 24 13.20 5.09 -54.43
CA ILE A 24 12.97 3.73 -53.94
C ILE A 24 12.70 3.74 -52.42
N ASN A 25 13.51 4.48 -51.66
CA ASN A 25 13.32 4.64 -50.22
C ASN A 25 11.99 5.34 -49.89
N ALA A 26 11.63 6.40 -50.64
CA ALA A 26 10.36 7.10 -50.45
C ALA A 26 9.16 6.17 -50.69
N GLN A 27 9.19 5.37 -51.76
CA GLN A 27 8.16 4.38 -52.06
C GLN A 27 8.06 3.29 -50.99
N TYR A 28 9.20 2.81 -50.49
CA TYR A 28 9.26 1.85 -49.40
C TYR A 28 8.56 2.40 -48.13
N TYR A 29 8.93 3.60 -47.68
CA TYR A 29 8.32 4.20 -46.49
C TYR A 29 6.83 4.53 -46.70
N GLN A 30 6.43 4.91 -47.92
CA GLN A 30 5.03 5.12 -48.25
C GLN A 30 4.23 3.83 -48.12
N GLN A 31 4.77 2.71 -48.62
CA GLN A 31 4.14 1.39 -48.51
C GLN A 31 4.05 0.95 -47.04
N GLU A 32 5.14 1.12 -46.27
CA GLU A 32 5.16 0.73 -44.86
C GLU A 32 4.18 1.55 -44.02
N SER A 33 4.12 2.85 -44.30
CA SER A 33 3.13 3.76 -43.71
C SER A 33 1.69 3.34 -44.04
N ALA A 34 1.43 2.87 -45.26
CA ALA A 34 0.12 2.37 -45.65
C ALA A 34 -0.26 1.08 -44.90
N LYS A 35 0.69 0.14 -44.74
CA LYS A 35 0.49 -1.08 -43.94
C LYS A 35 0.16 -0.74 -42.49
N LEU A 36 0.91 0.17 -41.87
CA LEU A 36 0.66 0.59 -40.50
C LEU A 36 -0.72 1.24 -40.33
N ARG A 37 -1.14 2.10 -41.26
CA ARG A 37 -2.50 2.68 -41.26
C ARG A 37 -3.58 1.60 -41.32
N GLN A 38 -3.41 0.59 -42.17
CA GLN A 38 -4.35 -0.52 -42.26
C GLN A 38 -4.41 -1.32 -40.95
N GLN A 39 -3.26 -1.61 -40.33
CA GLN A 39 -3.22 -2.30 -39.04
C GLN A 39 -3.93 -1.51 -37.93
N ILE A 40 -3.72 -0.20 -37.87
CA ILE A 40 -4.41 0.69 -36.93
C ILE A 40 -5.93 0.60 -37.13
N GLN A 41 -6.39 0.70 -38.39
CA GLN A 41 -7.81 0.63 -38.70
C GLN A 41 -8.42 -0.72 -38.31
N MET A 42 -7.71 -1.83 -38.56
CA MET A 42 -8.14 -3.17 -38.15
C MET A 42 -8.27 -3.29 -36.62
N LEU A 43 -7.28 -2.77 -35.87
CA LEU A 43 -7.31 -2.79 -34.40
C LEU A 43 -8.45 -1.93 -33.85
N GLN A 44 -8.67 -0.74 -34.42
CA GLN A 44 -9.79 0.13 -34.04
C GLN A 44 -11.14 -0.53 -34.30
N ASN A 45 -11.31 -1.19 -35.44
CA ASN A 45 -12.53 -1.95 -35.74
C ASN A 45 -12.73 -3.10 -34.75
N SER A 46 -11.66 -3.85 -34.45
CA SER A 46 -11.69 -4.93 -33.45
C SER A 46 -12.11 -4.42 -32.07
N ASN A 47 -11.58 -3.27 -31.63
CA ASN A 47 -11.99 -2.64 -30.37
C ASN A 47 -13.45 -2.21 -30.38
N ARG A 48 -13.95 -1.59 -31.47
CA ARG A 48 -15.37 -1.24 -31.59
C ARG A 48 -16.26 -2.47 -31.44
N HIS A 49 -15.93 -3.56 -32.11
CA HIS A 49 -16.69 -4.81 -31.97
C HIS A 49 -16.65 -5.34 -30.52
N LEU A 50 -15.49 -5.31 -29.85
CA LEU A 50 -15.37 -5.72 -28.44
C LEU A 50 -16.20 -4.85 -27.50
N MET A 51 -16.40 -3.57 -27.84
CA MET A 51 -17.23 -2.64 -27.09
C MET A 51 -18.73 -2.77 -27.41
N GLY A 52 -19.09 -3.63 -28.37
CA GLY A 52 -20.49 -3.84 -28.80
C GLY A 52 -20.96 -2.91 -29.92
N ASP A 53 -20.05 -2.17 -30.55
CA ASP A 53 -20.37 -1.26 -31.66
C ASP A 53 -20.18 -1.91 -33.03
N SER A 54 -20.83 -1.36 -34.07
CA SER A 54 -20.65 -1.76 -35.49
C SER A 54 -20.90 -3.25 -35.79
N LEU A 55 -21.65 -3.94 -34.92
CA LEU A 55 -21.90 -5.39 -34.99
C LEU A 55 -22.69 -5.84 -36.22
N ALA A 56 -23.50 -4.94 -36.80
CA ALA A 56 -24.29 -5.24 -38.00
C ALA A 56 -23.43 -5.60 -39.23
N SER A 57 -22.13 -5.25 -39.21
CA SER A 57 -21.19 -5.60 -40.27
C SER A 57 -20.61 -7.01 -40.15
N LEU A 58 -20.81 -7.68 -39.00
CA LEU A 58 -20.28 -9.01 -38.71
C LEU A 58 -21.24 -10.11 -39.15
N THR A 59 -20.67 -11.20 -39.66
CA THR A 59 -21.41 -12.44 -39.90
C THR A 59 -21.77 -13.14 -38.58
N VAL A 60 -22.76 -14.04 -38.61
CA VAL A 60 -23.14 -14.87 -37.45
C VAL A 60 -21.95 -15.64 -36.88
N LYS A 61 -21.04 -16.12 -37.73
CA LYS A 61 -19.83 -16.84 -37.31
C LYS A 61 -18.88 -15.91 -36.54
N GLU A 62 -18.66 -14.70 -37.03
CA GLU A 62 -17.80 -13.71 -36.38
C GLU A 62 -18.40 -13.22 -35.06
N LEU A 63 -19.72 -13.01 -35.01
CA LEU A 63 -20.44 -12.68 -33.77
C LEU A 63 -20.27 -13.77 -32.71
N LYS A 64 -20.43 -15.05 -33.07
CA LYS A 64 -20.16 -16.16 -32.15
C LYS A 64 -18.72 -16.19 -31.66
N GLN A 65 -17.75 -15.89 -32.53
CA GLN A 65 -16.34 -15.82 -32.12
C GLN A 65 -16.08 -14.65 -31.15
N LEU A 66 -16.69 -13.50 -31.40
CA LEU A 66 -16.63 -12.32 -30.55
C LEU A 66 -17.23 -12.60 -29.16
N GLU A 67 -18.43 -13.17 -29.12
CA GLU A 67 -19.12 -13.58 -27.89
C GLU A 67 -18.25 -14.54 -27.07
N ASN A 68 -17.72 -15.61 -27.68
CA ASN A 68 -16.83 -16.55 -27.01
C ASN A 68 -15.55 -15.89 -26.47
N ARG A 69 -15.02 -14.88 -27.18
CA ARG A 69 -13.86 -14.13 -26.72
C ARG A 69 -14.19 -13.27 -25.50
N LEU A 70 -15.34 -12.58 -25.53
CA LEU A 70 -15.83 -11.77 -24.42
C LEU A 70 -16.14 -12.62 -23.19
N GLU A 71 -16.84 -13.74 -23.36
CA GLU A 71 -17.21 -14.64 -22.26
C GLU A 71 -15.97 -15.17 -21.51
N ARG A 72 -14.95 -15.60 -22.26
CA ARG A 72 -13.67 -16.01 -21.66
C ARG A 72 -12.97 -14.87 -20.93
N GLY A 73 -12.99 -13.66 -21.49
CA GLY A 73 -12.40 -12.48 -20.86
C GLY A 73 -13.10 -12.12 -19.54
N ILE A 74 -14.43 -12.08 -19.57
CA ILE A 74 -15.28 -11.78 -18.41
C ILE A 74 -15.08 -12.84 -17.33
N THR A 75 -15.07 -14.13 -17.69
CA THR A 75 -14.83 -15.23 -16.76
C THR A 75 -13.48 -15.04 -16.05
N ARG A 76 -12.40 -14.78 -16.80
CA ARG A 76 -11.06 -14.53 -16.22
C ARG A 76 -11.05 -13.34 -15.26
N ILE A 77 -11.69 -12.23 -15.64
CA ILE A 77 -11.77 -11.02 -14.80
C ILE A 77 -12.54 -11.33 -13.50
N ARG A 78 -13.68 -12.01 -13.60
CA ARG A 78 -14.48 -12.40 -12.42
C ARG A 78 -13.70 -13.32 -11.49
N SER A 79 -13.04 -14.35 -12.02
CA SER A 79 -12.20 -15.25 -11.22
C SER A 79 -11.08 -14.49 -10.50
N LYS A 80 -10.36 -13.61 -11.21
CA LYS A 80 -9.28 -12.84 -10.58
C LYS A 80 -9.79 -11.86 -9.52
N LYS A 81 -10.91 -11.19 -9.79
CA LYS A 81 -11.56 -10.31 -8.79
C LYS A 81 -11.97 -11.10 -7.55
N HIS A 82 -12.53 -12.29 -7.73
CA HIS A 82 -12.92 -13.14 -6.61
C HIS A 82 -11.72 -13.59 -5.77
N GLU A 83 -10.64 -14.06 -6.42
CA GLU A 83 -9.38 -14.42 -5.76
C GLU A 83 -8.81 -13.27 -4.93
N LEU A 84 -8.75 -12.06 -5.50
CA LEU A 84 -8.25 -10.88 -4.79
C LEU A 84 -9.14 -10.48 -3.61
N LEU A 85 -10.47 -10.55 -3.76
CA LEU A 85 -11.40 -10.26 -2.68
C LEU A 85 -11.25 -11.24 -1.52
N LEU A 86 -11.07 -12.53 -1.82
CA LEU A 86 -10.84 -13.54 -0.77
C LEU A 86 -9.53 -13.29 -0.02
N ALA A 87 -8.46 -12.97 -0.75
CA ALA A 87 -7.18 -12.64 -0.14
C ALA A 87 -7.27 -11.40 0.76
N GLU A 88 -8.01 -10.38 0.34
CA GLU A 88 -8.24 -9.16 1.13
C GLU A 88 -9.05 -9.45 2.40
N ILE A 89 -10.11 -10.27 2.28
CA ILE A 89 -10.92 -10.68 3.44
C ILE A 89 -10.06 -11.43 4.46
N GLU A 90 -9.25 -12.40 4.01
CA GLU A 90 -8.37 -13.17 4.88
C GLU A 90 -7.34 -12.26 5.58
N TYR A 91 -6.75 -11.32 4.85
CA TYR A 91 -5.83 -10.34 5.41
C TYR A 91 -6.49 -9.48 6.49
N LEU A 92 -7.68 -8.95 6.23
CA LEU A 92 -8.41 -8.10 7.17
C LEU A 92 -8.84 -8.87 8.42
N GLN A 93 -9.30 -10.12 8.28
CA GLN A 93 -9.65 -10.99 9.41
C GLN A 93 -8.44 -11.28 10.31
N LYS A 94 -7.28 -11.56 9.71
CA LYS A 94 -6.05 -11.74 10.49
C LYS A 94 -5.68 -10.45 11.22
N ARG A 95 -5.80 -9.30 10.55
CA ARG A 95 -5.48 -8.00 11.14
C ARG A 95 -6.42 -7.63 12.29
N GLU A 96 -7.70 -7.95 12.17
CA GLU A 96 -8.70 -7.80 13.23
C GLU A 96 -8.28 -8.57 14.48
N ILE A 97 -7.96 -9.85 14.34
CA ILE A 97 -7.53 -10.71 15.46
C ILE A 97 -6.25 -10.14 16.14
N GLU A 98 -5.28 -9.69 15.36
CA GLU A 98 -4.06 -9.08 15.90
C GLU A 98 -4.37 -7.83 16.74
N LEU A 99 -5.25 -6.95 16.25
CA LEU A 99 -5.65 -5.73 16.93
C LEU A 99 -6.50 -6.02 18.18
N GLU A 100 -7.38 -7.01 18.14
CA GLU A 100 -8.15 -7.46 19.30
C GLU A 100 -7.20 -7.97 20.41
N ASN A 101 -6.23 -8.80 20.04
CA ASN A 101 -5.23 -9.30 20.99
C ASN A 101 -4.41 -8.16 21.61
N GLU A 102 -3.97 -7.19 20.81
CA GLU A 102 -3.27 -6.00 21.30
C GLU A 102 -4.15 -5.17 22.25
N SER A 103 -5.43 -4.98 21.89
CA SER A 103 -6.38 -4.26 22.74
C SER A 103 -6.58 -4.94 24.10
N VAL A 104 -6.77 -6.25 24.12
CA VAL A 104 -6.91 -7.04 25.35
C VAL A 104 -5.65 -6.96 26.20
N TYR A 105 -4.48 -7.08 25.59
CA TYR A 105 -3.19 -6.95 26.28
C TYR A 105 -3.05 -5.58 26.95
N LEU A 106 -3.32 -4.50 26.22
CA LEU A 106 -3.25 -3.13 26.75
C LEU A 106 -4.25 -2.89 27.87
N ARG A 107 -5.50 -3.34 27.74
CA ARG A 107 -6.51 -3.24 28.81
C ARG A 107 -6.08 -3.98 30.07
N THR A 108 -5.48 -5.16 29.92
CA THR A 108 -4.95 -5.94 31.05
C THR A 108 -3.81 -5.19 31.74
N LYS A 109 -2.90 -4.59 30.96
CA LYS A 109 -1.80 -3.78 31.51
C LYS A 109 -2.28 -2.53 32.24
N ILE A 110 -3.29 -1.84 31.71
CA ILE A 110 -3.90 -0.68 32.37
C ILE A 110 -4.49 -1.10 33.71
N ALA A 111 -5.30 -2.17 33.74
CA ALA A 111 -5.91 -2.65 34.98
C ALA A 111 -4.87 -3.06 36.04
N GLU A 112 -3.74 -3.63 35.64
CA GLU A 112 -2.65 -3.94 36.57
C GLU A 112 -1.99 -2.69 37.15
N VAL A 113 -1.72 -1.68 36.32
CA VAL A 113 -1.16 -0.40 36.79
C VAL A 113 -2.11 0.30 37.75
N GLU A 114 -3.42 0.32 37.45
CA GLU A 114 -4.44 0.89 38.32
C GLU A 114 -4.51 0.18 39.67
N ARG A 115 -4.42 -1.16 39.70
CA ARG A 115 -4.35 -1.92 40.95
C ARG A 115 -3.12 -1.58 41.78
N LEU A 116 -1.94 -1.50 41.14
CA LEU A 116 -0.70 -1.15 41.83
C LEU A 116 -0.74 0.28 42.39
N GLN A 117 -1.34 1.23 41.66
CA GLN A 117 -1.55 2.59 42.16
C GLN A 117 -2.48 2.61 43.38
N GLN A 118 -3.61 1.90 43.33
CA GLN A 118 -4.53 1.81 44.47
C GLN A 118 -3.86 1.18 45.69
N ALA A 119 -3.11 0.07 45.51
CA ALA A 119 -2.37 -0.58 46.60
C ALA A 119 -1.32 0.36 47.23
N ASN A 120 -0.58 1.11 46.41
CA ASN A 120 0.40 2.08 46.90
C ASN A 120 -0.26 3.24 47.67
N MET A 121 -1.43 3.72 47.23
CA MET A 121 -2.18 4.75 47.94
C MET A 121 -2.68 4.25 49.30
N VAL A 122 -3.25 3.04 49.36
CA VAL A 122 -3.69 2.44 50.64
C VAL A 122 -2.51 2.25 51.60
N SER A 123 -1.40 1.71 51.13
CA SER A 123 -0.18 1.54 51.93
C SER A 123 0.37 2.87 52.46
N THR A 124 0.32 3.93 51.65
CA THR A 124 0.73 5.28 52.08
C THR A 124 -0.21 5.84 53.14
N HIS A 125 -1.52 5.65 53.00
CA HIS A 125 -2.50 6.07 54.00
C HIS A 125 -2.36 5.28 55.31
N GLU A 126 -2.10 3.97 55.24
CA GLU A 126 -1.83 3.13 56.41
C GLU A 126 -0.53 3.57 57.12
N PHE A 127 0.55 3.83 56.38
CA PHE A 127 1.80 4.35 56.93
C PHE A 127 1.60 5.70 57.63
N ASN A 128 0.86 6.62 57.01
CA ASN A 128 0.54 7.92 57.59
C ASN A 128 -0.35 7.80 58.84
N ALA A 129 -1.32 6.88 58.85
CA ALA A 129 -2.17 6.62 60.00
C ALA A 129 -1.37 6.01 61.17
N ILE A 130 -0.48 5.07 60.90
CA ILE A 130 0.44 4.49 61.90
C ILE A 130 1.35 5.59 62.46
N GLN A 131 1.92 6.45 61.61
CA GLN A 131 2.74 7.58 62.04
C GLN A 131 1.98 8.57 62.94
N ALA A 132 0.71 8.85 62.62
CA ALA A 132 -0.15 9.70 63.43
C ALA A 132 -0.48 9.07 64.79
N LEU A 133 -0.79 7.76 64.82
CA LEU A 133 -1.03 7.01 66.06
C LEU A 133 0.21 6.95 66.95
N VAL A 134 1.38 6.66 66.38
CA VAL A 134 2.66 6.63 67.11
C VAL A 134 2.98 8.02 67.67
N SER A 135 2.79 9.08 66.89
CA SER A 135 3.00 10.45 67.35
C SER A 135 2.06 10.81 68.51
N ARG A 136 0.78 10.43 68.43
CA ARG A 136 -0.20 10.66 69.51
C ARG A 136 0.15 9.91 70.81
N ASN A 137 0.70 8.70 70.70
CA ASN A 137 1.13 7.91 71.86
C ASN A 137 2.46 8.40 72.45
N PHE A 138 3.38 8.93 71.64
CA PHE A 138 4.61 9.57 72.11
C PHE A 138 4.36 10.89 72.86
N PHE A 139 3.27 11.58 72.57
CA PHE A 139 2.87 12.84 73.23
C PHE A 139 1.78 12.68 74.29
N GLN A 140 1.60 11.50 74.89
CA GLN A 140 0.83 11.40 76.14
C GLN A 140 1.74 11.63 77.34
N PRO A 141 1.71 12.80 78.01
CA PRO A 141 2.20 12.91 79.36
C PRO A 141 1.15 12.25 80.26
N ASN A 142 1.39 11.01 80.69
CA ASN A 142 0.80 10.58 81.94
C ASN A 142 1.50 11.40 83.03
N MET A 143 0.80 12.45 83.46
CA MET A 143 1.19 13.37 84.51
C MET A 143 1.22 12.65 85.85
N ILE A 144 2.32 11.96 86.20
CA ILE A 144 2.78 11.84 87.60
C ILE A 144 4.32 11.81 87.60
N GLU A 145 4.88 13.00 87.86
CA GLU A 145 6.01 13.26 88.75
C GLU A 145 7.35 12.51 88.57
N GLY A 146 8.37 13.27 88.17
CA GLY A 146 9.75 13.07 88.62
C GLY A 146 10.76 12.57 87.57
N GLY A 147 11.81 13.36 87.35
CA GLY A 147 13.11 12.83 86.91
C GLY A 147 13.55 13.19 85.49
N SER A 148 14.53 14.08 85.43
CA SER A 148 15.44 14.32 84.32
C SER A 148 15.89 13.04 83.59
N THR A 149 15.79 12.99 82.26
CA THR A 149 16.81 12.38 81.39
C THR A 149 16.70 12.97 79.98
N GLY A 150 17.79 13.58 79.52
CA GLY A 150 17.93 13.99 78.12
C GLY A 150 18.19 12.77 77.24
N TYR A 151 17.66 12.80 76.02
CA TYR A 151 18.15 11.93 74.94
C TYR A 151 18.21 12.70 73.62
N PRO A 152 19.31 12.53 72.85
CA PRO A 152 19.54 13.26 71.63
C PRO A 152 18.82 12.61 70.44
N LEU A 153 18.32 13.49 69.58
CA LEU A 153 17.81 13.22 68.25
C LEU A 153 18.90 12.58 67.37
N PRO A 154 18.68 11.41 66.73
CA PRO A 154 19.56 10.96 65.68
C PRO A 154 19.20 11.65 64.35
N ASP A 155 20.26 12.20 63.79
CA ASP A 155 20.41 12.95 62.56
C ASP A 155 19.85 12.22 61.32
N LYS A 156 19.07 12.95 60.50
CA LYS A 156 18.54 12.44 59.23
C LYS A 156 19.64 12.53 58.18
N LYS A 157 20.28 11.40 57.84
CA LYS A 157 21.15 11.33 56.66
C LYS A 157 20.30 11.38 55.39
N VAL A 158 20.45 12.47 54.64
CA VAL A 158 19.98 12.64 53.26
C VAL A 158 20.87 11.80 52.34
N LEU A 159 20.29 10.80 51.67
CA LEU A 159 20.96 10.11 50.56
C LEU A 159 20.76 10.93 49.29
N HIS A 160 21.85 11.51 48.77
CA HIS A 160 21.91 12.00 47.39
C HIS A 160 22.10 10.81 46.45
N LEU A 161 21.20 10.66 45.49
CA LEU A 161 21.34 9.75 44.36
C LEU A 161 22.32 10.37 43.35
N GLY A 162 23.37 9.61 43.03
CA GLY A 162 24.16 9.74 41.82
C GLY A 162 23.96 8.50 40.96
#